data_AF-A0A381TMA7-F1
#
_entry.id   AF-A0A381TMA7-F1
#
_cell.length_a   1.000
_cell.length_b   1.000
_cell.length_c   1.000
_cell.angle_alpha   90.00
_cell.angle_beta   90.00
_cell.angle_gamma   90.00
#
_symmetry.space_group_name_H-M   'P 1'
#
loop_
_entity.id
_entity.type
_entity.pdbx_description
1 polymer ?
#
loop_
_entity_poly.entity_id
_entity_poly.type
_entity_poly.pdbx_seq_one_letter_code
_entity_poly.pdbx_strand_id
1 'polypeptide(L)'
;MSTARILTILLVVSAILANIEQIPFAYWGLVLVVLGLVAGAMSEDAGQVTQRMVIYLVAIALPTIAGSLNEIPMIGHWVNHVLGDLATGIQGMAVAIFMVALWGRIMPPARPY
;
A
#
# COMPACT_ATOMS: atom_id res chain seq x y z
N MET A 1 -8.19 -15.68 10.80
CA MET A 1 -7.38 -14.48 10.52
C MET A 1 -8.31 -13.36 10.08
N SER A 2 -8.06 -12.10 10.45
CA SER A 2 -8.84 -10.97 9.94
C SER A 2 -8.49 -10.66 8.49
N THR A 3 -9.44 -10.12 7.72
CA THR A 3 -9.25 -9.77 6.30
C THR A 3 -8.09 -8.80 6.09
N ALA A 4 -7.98 -7.78 6.95
CA ALA A 4 -6.87 -6.82 6.92
C ALA A 4 -5.51 -7.53 7.01
N ARG A 5 -5.38 -8.51 7.92
CA ARG A 5 -4.15 -9.28 8.09
C ARG A 5 -3.80 -10.08 6.84
N ILE A 6 -4.80 -10.68 6.18
CA ILE A 6 -4.62 -11.43 4.94
C ILE A 6 -4.13 -10.49 3.83
N LEU A 7 -4.76 -9.32 3.66
CA LEU A 7 -4.38 -8.35 2.63
C LEU A 7 -2.96 -7.81 2.85
N THR A 8 -2.57 -7.54 4.09
CA THR A 8 -1.19 -7.14 4.42
C THR A 8 -0.19 -8.24 4.08
N ILE A 9 -0.49 -9.50 4.43
CA ILE A 9 0.37 -10.63 4.09
C ILE A 9 0.50 -10.76 2.57
N LEU A 10 -0.60 -10.65 1.82
CA LEU A 10 -0.58 -10.73 0.36
C LEU A 10 0.23 -9.60 -0.28
N LEU A 11 0.14 -8.39 0.25
CA LEU A 11 0.97 -7.26 -0.19
C LEU A 11 2.46 -7.56 0.00
N VAL A 12 2.86 -8.00 1.19
CA VAL A 12 4.25 -8.34 1.53
C VAL A 12 4.76 -9.46 0.64
N VAL A 13 3.98 -10.54 0.51
CA VAL A 13 4.37 -11.68 -0.34
C VAL A 13 4.49 -11.24 -1.79
N SER A 14 3.53 -10.47 -2.32
CA SER A 14 3.58 -10.02 -3.72
C SER A 14 4.79 -9.13 -4.00
N ALA A 15 5.14 -8.23 -3.08
CA ALA A 15 6.32 -7.37 -3.24
C ALA A 15 7.63 -8.16 -3.20
N ILE A 16 7.69 -9.23 -2.40
CA ILE A 16 8.85 -10.12 -2.40
C ILE A 16 8.92 -10.89 -3.71
N LEU A 17 7.82 -11.52 -4.14
CA LEU A 17 7.76 -12.31 -5.37
C LEU A 17 8.05 -11.48 -6.62
N ALA A 18 7.69 -10.19 -6.61
CA ALA A 18 8.03 -9.24 -7.68
C ALA A 18 9.54 -9.07 -7.90
N ASN A 19 10.34 -9.34 -6.87
CA ASN A 19 11.80 -9.17 -6.88
C ASN A 19 12.56 -10.50 -6.92
N ILE A 20 11.88 -11.59 -7.32
CA ILE A 20 12.50 -12.89 -7.56
C ILE A 20 12.60 -13.10 -9.07
N GLU A 21 13.83 -13.08 -9.59
CA GLU A 21 14.12 -13.19 -11.03
C GLU A 21 13.54 -14.46 -11.68
N GLN A 22 13.42 -15.54 -10.90
CA GLN A 22 12.88 -16.83 -11.35
C GLN A 22 11.37 -16.82 -11.57
N ILE A 23 10.67 -15.73 -11.22
CA ILE A 23 9.22 -15.59 -11.36
C ILE A 23 8.92 -14.48 -12.38
N PRO A 24 9.04 -14.76 -13.69
CA PRO A 24 8.82 -13.76 -14.72
C PRO A 24 7.32 -13.45 -14.85
N PHE A 25 6.90 -12.33 -14.27
CA PHE A 25 5.54 -11.80 -14.39
C PHE A 25 5.57 -10.29 -14.55
N ALA A 26 5.05 -9.79 -15.67
CA ALA A 26 5.18 -8.38 -16.05
C ALA A 26 4.27 -7.43 -15.26
N TYR A 27 3.25 -7.96 -14.57
CA TYR A 27 2.17 -7.15 -14.00
C TYR A 27 2.19 -7.09 -12.47
N TRP A 28 3.33 -7.33 -11.83
CA TRP A 28 3.48 -7.25 -10.37
C TRP A 28 3.00 -5.90 -9.81
N GLY A 29 3.33 -4.79 -10.48
CA GLY A 29 2.86 -3.46 -10.11
C GLY A 29 1.33 -3.37 -10.08
N LEU A 30 0.63 -3.96 -11.07
CA LEU A 30 -0.84 -3.98 -11.08
C LEU A 30 -1.41 -4.81 -9.92
N VAL A 31 -0.81 -5.95 -9.61
CA VAL A 31 -1.22 -6.79 -8.47
C VAL A 31 -1.11 -6.00 -7.17
N LEU A 32 0.02 -5.33 -6.95
CA LEU A 32 0.26 -4.53 -5.75
C LEU A 32 -0.73 -3.37 -5.62
N VAL A 33 -1.00 -2.65 -6.73
CA VAL A 33 -1.99 -1.56 -6.75
C VAL A 33 -3.38 -2.09 -6.45
N VAL A 34 -3.82 -3.19 -7.08
CA VAL A 34 -5.15 -3.78 -6.83
C VAL A 34 -5.28 -4.24 -5.38
N LEU A 35 -4.28 -4.93 -4.83
CA LEU A 35 -4.27 -5.33 -3.43
C LEU A 35 -4.32 -4.12 -2.49
N GLY A 36 -3.57 -3.08 -2.80
CA GLY A 36 -3.60 -1.80 -2.10
C GLY A 36 -4.98 -1.15 -2.12
N LEU A 37 -5.59 -1.04 -3.30
CA LEU A 37 -6.92 -0.46 -3.46
C LEU A 37 -7.99 -1.22 -2.66
N VAL A 38 -7.96 -2.55 -2.71
CA VAL A 38 -8.88 -3.40 -1.93
C VAL A 38 -8.64 -3.22 -0.43
N ALA A 39 -7.37 -3.23 0.00
CA ALA A 39 -7.02 -2.99 1.40
C ALA A 39 -7.49 -1.62 1.91
N GLY A 40 -7.36 -0.58 1.09
CA GLY A 40 -7.79 0.78 1.45
C GLY A 40 -9.32 0.90 1.49
N ALA A 41 -10.01 0.31 0.52
CA ALA A 41 -11.47 0.31 0.47
C ALA A 41 -12.11 -0.48 1.62
N MET A 42 -11.47 -1.57 2.05
CA MET A 42 -11.92 -2.40 3.17
C MET A 42 -11.39 -1.94 4.53
N SER A 43 -10.57 -0.88 4.59
CA SER A 43 -10.01 -0.40 5.84
C SER A 43 -11.06 0.28 6.71
N GLU A 44 -11.27 -0.24 7.91
CA GLU A 44 -12.07 0.43 8.96
C GLU A 44 -11.40 1.75 9.41
N ASP A 45 -10.09 1.83 9.19
CA ASP A 45 -9.21 2.99 9.40
C ASP A 45 -9.63 4.21 8.56
N ALA A 46 -10.45 4.00 7.53
CA ALA A 46 -11.10 5.09 6.84
C ALA A 46 -11.96 5.94 7.79
N GLY A 47 -12.35 5.52 8.99
CA GLY A 47 -13.05 6.40 9.93
C GLY A 47 -12.18 7.51 10.53
N GLN A 48 -10.87 7.29 10.68
CA GLN A 48 -10.02 8.09 11.56
C GLN A 48 -9.00 8.93 10.78
N VAL A 49 -9.12 10.26 10.87
CA VAL A 49 -8.26 11.21 10.14
C VAL A 49 -6.77 10.97 10.40
N THR A 50 -6.39 10.72 11.66
CA THR A 50 -5.00 10.45 12.05
C THR A 50 -4.41 9.24 11.33
N GLN A 51 -5.17 8.15 11.22
CA GLN A 51 -4.68 6.92 10.62
C GLN A 51 -4.56 7.04 9.10
N ARG A 52 -5.49 7.73 8.46
CA ARG A 52 -5.38 8.10 7.04
C ARG A 52 -4.13 8.94 6.78
N MET A 53 -3.84 9.92 7.64
CA MET A 53 -2.63 10.73 7.54
C MET A 53 -1.36 9.88 7.64
N VAL A 54 -1.29 8.93 8.56
CA VAL A 54 -0.15 7.99 8.66
C VAL A 54 0.02 7.22 7.36
N ILE A 55 -1.06 6.70 6.77
CA ILE A 55 -0.99 5.96 5.49
C ILE A 55 -0.47 6.86 4.36
N TYR A 56 -0.95 8.09 4.24
CA TYR A 56 -0.43 9.05 3.25
C TYR A 56 1.05 9.37 3.48
N LEU A 57 1.45 9.61 4.73
CA LEU A 57 2.83 9.88 5.08
C LEU A 57 3.74 8.70 4.72
N VAL A 58 3.34 7.47 5.04
CA VAL A 58 4.09 6.26 4.68
C VAL A 58 4.15 6.10 3.16
N ALA A 59 3.03 6.31 2.45
CA ALA A 59 2.98 6.22 0.99
C ALA A 59 3.98 7.16 0.28
N ILE A 60 4.22 8.34 0.87
CA ILE A 60 5.13 9.37 0.36
C ILE A 60 6.57 9.11 0.83
N ALA A 61 6.77 8.77 2.10
CA ALA A 61 8.08 8.69 2.73
C ALA A 61 8.79 7.36 2.49
N LEU A 62 8.06 6.25 2.38
CA LEU A 62 8.65 4.91 2.26
C LEU A 62 9.58 4.77 1.05
N PRO A 63 9.29 5.29 -0.16
CA PRO A 63 10.23 5.27 -1.28
C PRO A 63 11.56 5.95 -0.96
N THR A 64 11.52 7.09 -0.27
CA THR A 64 12.72 7.83 0.14
C THR A 64 13.53 7.05 1.18
N ILE A 65 12.86 6.44 2.16
CA ILE A 65 13.49 5.59 3.18
C ILE A 65 14.08 4.33 2.55
N ALA A 66 13.40 3.74 1.56
CA ALA A 66 13.92 2.59 0.82
C ALA A 66 15.18 2.96 0.03
N GLY A 67 15.21 4.15 -0.58
CA GLY A 67 16.34 4.63 -1.37
C GLY A 67 17.66 4.73 -0.60
N SER A 68 17.63 5.02 0.71
CA SER A 68 18.85 5.06 1.53
C SER A 68 19.48 3.67 1.73
N LEU A 69 18.72 2.59 1.55
CA LEU A 69 19.24 1.22 1.66
C LEU A 69 20.23 0.88 0.55
N ASN A 70 20.26 1.65 -0.54
CA ASN A 70 21.24 1.47 -1.62
C ASN A 70 22.69 1.74 -1.17
N GLU A 71 22.89 2.37 0.00
CA GLU A 71 24.23 2.54 0.59
C GLU A 71 24.81 1.21 1.10
N ILE A 72 23.97 0.18 1.31
CA ILE A 72 24.38 -1.13 1.80
C ILE A 72 24.75 -2.03 0.60
N PRO A 73 26.01 -2.53 0.50
CA PRO A 73 26.42 -3.40 -0.59
C PRO A 73 25.64 -4.73 -0.63
N MET A 74 25.49 -5.28 -1.83
CA MET A 74 24.81 -6.56 -2.13
C MET A 74 23.32 -6.57 -1.82
N ILE A 75 22.93 -6.61 -0.54
CA ILE A 75 21.54 -6.86 -0.13
C ILE A 75 20.69 -5.59 -0.16
N GLY A 76 21.30 -4.41 -0.01
CA GLY A 76 20.61 -3.14 0.09
C GLY A 76 19.72 -2.83 -1.12
N HIS A 77 20.22 -3.10 -2.32
CA HIS A 77 19.50 -2.86 -3.57
C HIS A 77 18.25 -3.74 -3.69
N TRP A 78 18.34 -5.01 -3.29
CA TRP A 78 17.19 -5.92 -3.30
C TRP A 78 16.11 -5.48 -2.30
N VAL A 79 16.51 -5.12 -1.07
CA VAL A 79 15.57 -4.64 -0.06
C VAL A 79 14.91 -3.33 -0.49
N ASN A 80 15.67 -2.41 -1.10
CA ASN A 80 15.11 -1.16 -1.64
C ASN A 80 13.99 -1.44 -2.66
N HIS A 81 14.20 -2.36 -3.61
CA HIS A 81 13.13 -2.68 -4.57
C HIS A 81 11.90 -3.29 -3.91
N VAL A 82 12.06 -4.23 -2.97
CA VAL A 82 10.92 -4.83 -2.24
C VAL A 82 10.13 -3.76 -1.49
N LEU A 83 10.83 -2.82 -0.82
CA LEU A 83 10.16 -1.71 -0.14
C LEU A 83 9.51 -0.71 -1.11
N GLY A 84 10.10 -0.50 -2.30
CA GLY A 84 9.49 0.29 -3.37
C GLY A 84 8.19 -0.32 -3.90
N ASP A 85 8.16 -1.64 -4.07
CA ASP A 85 6.96 -2.38 -4.45
C ASP A 85 5.89 -2.37 -3.34
N LEU A 86 6.31 -2.48 -2.07
CA LEU A 86 5.41 -2.27 -0.94
C LEU A 86 4.85 -0.85 -0.92
N ALA A 87 5.68 0.16 -1.18
CA ALA A 87 5.23 1.55 -1.27
C ALA A 87 4.19 1.71 -2.38
N THR A 88 4.36 1.05 -3.52
CA THR A 88 3.37 1.04 -4.62
C THR A 88 2.01 0.52 -4.15
N GLY A 89 1.99 -0.58 -3.38
CA GLY A 89 0.76 -1.10 -2.79
C GLY A 89 0.14 -0.16 -1.76
N ILE A 90 0.94 0.45 -0.89
CA ILE A 90 0.47 1.42 0.11
C ILE A 90 -0.06 2.70 -0.56
N GLN A 91 0.53 3.13 -1.67
CA GLN A 91 0.03 4.23 -2.49
C GLN A 91 -1.36 3.89 -3.07
N GLY A 92 -1.58 2.65 -3.54
CA GLY A 92 -2.91 2.18 -3.92
C GLY A 92 -3.92 2.26 -2.77
N MET A 93 -3.51 1.86 -1.56
CA MET A 93 -4.32 1.96 -0.34
C MET A 93 -4.69 3.41 -0.02
N ALA A 94 -3.73 4.32 -0.07
CA ALA A 94 -3.92 5.75 0.11
C ALA A 94 -4.94 6.32 -0.88
N VAL A 95 -4.85 5.96 -2.16
CA VAL A 95 -5.81 6.39 -3.20
C VAL A 95 -7.21 5.90 -2.89
N ALA A 96 -7.39 4.62 -2.53
CA ALA A 96 -8.72 4.10 -2.20
C ALA A 96 -9.36 4.81 -1.00
N ILE A 97 -8.58 5.04 0.06
CA ILE A 97 -9.04 5.79 1.24
C ILE A 97 -9.45 7.22 0.86
N PHE A 98 -8.67 7.89 0.02
CA PHE A 98 -8.99 9.22 -0.48
C PHE A 98 -10.32 9.21 -1.24
N MET A 99 -10.52 8.23 -2.13
CA MET A 99 -11.73 8.11 -2.93
C MET A 99 -12.97 7.84 -2.07
N VAL A 100 -12.88 6.97 -1.06
CA VAL A 100 -13.98 6.73 -0.11
C VAL A 100 -14.30 8.01 0.68
N ALA A 101 -13.29 8.75 1.12
CA ALA A 101 -13.48 10.01 1.81
C ALA A 101 -14.14 11.07 0.91
N LEU A 102 -13.75 11.16 -0.36
CA LEU A 102 -14.35 12.06 -1.35
C LEU A 102 -15.81 11.67 -1.62
N TRP A 103 -16.09 10.37 -1.78
CA TRP A 103 -17.45 9.87 -1.96
C TRP A 103 -18.37 10.26 -0.79
N GLY A 104 -17.89 10.11 0.45
CA GLY A 104 -18.65 10.52 1.64
C GLY A 104 -18.95 12.02 1.71
N ARG A 105 -18.19 12.86 1.01
CA ARG A 105 -18.49 14.31 0.88
C ARG A 105 -19.55 14.59 -0.18
N ILE A 106 -19.56 13.83 -1.27
CA ILE A 106 -20.53 13.98 -2.36
C ILE A 106 -21.89 13.40 -1.97
N MET A 107 -21.89 12.27 -1.26
CA MET A 107 -23.09 11.59 -0.78
C MET A 107 -23.05 11.48 0.76
N PRO A 108 -23.43 12.56 1.48
CA PRO A 108 -23.51 12.52 2.93
C PRO A 108 -24.49 11.43 3.37
N PRO A 109 -24.22 10.73 4.50
CA PRO A 109 -25.16 9.77 5.04
C PRO A 109 -26.51 10.46 5.31
N ALA A 110 -27.61 9.78 4.93
CA ALA A 110 -28.97 10.34 4.95
C ALA A 110 -29.48 10.73 6.37
N ARG A 111 -28.73 10.42 7.43
CA ARG A 111 -29.01 10.84 8.81
C ARG A 111 -27.72 11.14 9.58
N PRO A 112 -27.63 12.30 10.26
CA PRO A 112 -26.65 12.50 11.32
C PRO A 112 -27.12 11.70 12.56
N TYR A 113 -26.26 10.82 13.06
CA TYR A 113 -26.33 10.36 14.45
C TYR A 113 -25.16 10.97 15.20
#